data_AF-A0A847X2J6-F1
#
_entry.id   AF-A0A847X2J6-F1
#
_cell.length_a   1.000
_cell.length_b   1.000
_cell.length_c   1.000
_cell.angle_alpha   90.00
_cell.angle_beta   90.00
_cell.angle_gamma   90.00
#
_symmetry.space_group_name_H-M   'P 1'
#
loop_
_entity.id
_entity.type
_entity.pdbx_description
1 polymer ?
#
loop_
_entity_poly.entity_id
_entity_poly.type
_entity_poly.pdbx_seq_one_letter_code
_entity_poly.pdbx_strand_id
1 'polypeptide(L)'
;MSLQKLARELDETARQTALMVEGVTEALEILAESPASQDASVRNAVQLIITALQGQDRIEQRCHNMALAVRQFALLPPTAPDSVYDEIWSSLTLDELRVPSLSGIAARHSHGEAELF
;
A
#
# COMPACT_ATOMS: atom_id res chain seq x y z
N MET A 1 -4.37 -19.25 14.45
CA MET A 1 -5.17 -18.05 14.11
C MET A 1 -6.06 -18.42 12.93
N SER A 2 -7.38 -18.17 12.97
CA SER A 2 -8.24 -18.48 11.82
C SER A 2 -7.95 -17.54 10.65
N LEU A 3 -8.17 -17.98 9.42
CA LEU A 3 -8.05 -17.14 8.22
C LEU A 3 -8.96 -15.89 8.33
N GLN A 4 -10.18 -16.07 8.85
CA GLN A 4 -11.10 -14.97 9.18
C GLN A 4 -10.49 -13.92 10.13
N LYS A 5 -9.74 -14.36 11.16
CA LYS A 5 -9.06 -13.43 12.07
C LYS A 5 -7.90 -12.73 11.36
N LEU A 6 -7.09 -13.46 10.59
CA LEU A 6 -6.01 -12.87 9.80
C LEU A 6 -6.51 -11.79 8.83
N ALA A 7 -7.62 -12.04 8.12
CA ALA A 7 -8.22 -11.05 7.23
C ALA A 7 -8.61 -9.76 7.96
N ARG A 8 -9.14 -9.85 9.19
CA ARG A 8 -9.48 -8.68 10.00
C ARG A 8 -8.25 -7.89 10.44
N GLU A 9 -7.16 -8.56 10.81
CA GLU A 9 -5.91 -7.88 11.17
C GLU A 9 -5.29 -7.17 9.94
N LEU A 10 -5.42 -7.75 8.75
CA LEU A 10 -5.00 -7.11 7.50
C LEU A 10 -5.85 -5.88 7.17
N ASP A 11 -7.18 -5.97 7.30
CA ASP A 11 -8.07 -4.80 7.12
C ASP A 11 -7.74 -3.69 8.14
N GLU A 12 -7.47 -4.06 9.39
CA GLU A 12 -7.11 -3.10 10.44
C GLU A 12 -5.76 -2.45 10.18
N THR A 13 -4.78 -3.20 9.69
CA THR A 13 -3.48 -2.66 9.28
C THR A 13 -3.67 -1.65 8.14
N ALA A 14 -4.43 -2.01 7.10
CA ALA A 14 -4.73 -1.11 5.99
C ALA A 14 -5.42 0.18 6.48
N ARG A 15 -6.40 0.07 7.38
CA ARG A 15 -7.10 1.21 7.98
C ARG A 15 -6.16 2.12 8.78
N GLN A 16 -5.29 1.55 9.62
CA GLN A 16 -4.32 2.34 10.40
C GLN A 16 -3.32 3.05 9.50
N THR A 17 -2.86 2.37 8.45
CA THR A 17 -2.01 2.94 7.42
C THR A 17 -2.71 4.09 6.69
N ALA A 18 -3.97 3.96 6.30
CA ALA A 18 -4.72 5.05 5.66
C ALA A 18 -4.81 6.31 6.53
N LEU A 19 -5.06 6.14 7.84
CA LEU A 19 -5.15 7.26 8.78
C LEU A 19 -3.85 8.08 8.92
N MET A 20 -2.69 7.48 8.65
CA MET A 20 -1.43 8.20 8.67
C MET A 20 -1.30 9.20 7.51
N VAL A 21 -2.04 9.00 6.40
CA VAL A 21 -2.00 9.90 5.23
C VAL A 21 -2.56 11.27 5.55
N GLU A 22 -3.66 11.35 6.32
CA GLU A 22 -4.38 12.61 6.57
C GLU A 22 -3.48 13.64 7.25
N GLY A 23 -2.84 13.26 8.37
CA GLY A 23 -1.97 14.17 9.12
C GLY A 23 -0.69 14.55 8.35
N VAL A 24 -0.15 13.66 7.52
CA VAL A 24 1.01 13.98 6.67
C VAL A 24 0.61 14.92 5.53
N THR A 25 -0.58 14.72 4.95
CA THR A 25 -1.09 15.61 3.89
C THR A 25 -1.31 17.02 4.42
N GLU A 26 -1.94 17.17 5.59
CA GLU A 26 -2.11 18.47 6.25
C GLU A 26 -0.74 19.13 6.55
N ALA A 27 0.23 18.37 7.05
CA ALA A 27 1.58 18.89 7.29
C ALA A 27 2.28 19.35 5.99
N LEU A 28 2.09 18.63 4.88
CA LEU A 28 2.63 19.01 3.58
C LEU A 28 2.00 20.29 3.03
N GLU A 29 0.70 20.48 3.22
CA GLU A 29 0.00 21.72 2.84
C GLU A 29 0.56 22.93 3.61
N ILE A 30 0.72 22.80 4.93
CA ILE A 30 1.33 23.84 5.78
C ILE A 30 2.76 24.18 5.30
N LEU A 31 3.55 23.16 4.96
CA LEU A 31 4.92 23.36 4.46
C LEU A 31 4.94 24.04 3.09
N ALA A 32 3.95 23.77 2.24
CA ALA A 32 3.84 24.39 0.91
C ALA A 32 3.52 25.89 1.00
N GLU A 33 2.72 26.30 1.98
CA GLU A 33 2.35 27.71 2.20
C GLU A 33 3.40 28.50 3.00
N SER A 34 4.33 27.80 3.68
CA SER A 34 5.36 28.41 4.50
C SER A 34 6.42 29.14 3.65
N PRO A 35 7.00 30.27 4.10
CA PRO A 35 8.17 30.88 3.48
C PRO A 35 9.38 29.94 3.39
N ALA A 36 9.43 28.92 4.25
CA ALA A 36 10.45 27.88 4.23
C ALA A 36 10.37 26.99 2.98
N SER A 37 9.26 27.00 2.23
CA SER A 37 9.10 26.27 0.97
C SER A 37 10.13 26.65 -0.10
N GLN A 38 10.74 27.84 -0.02
CA GLN A 38 11.81 28.24 -0.93
C GLN A 38 13.15 27.58 -0.61
N ASP A 39 13.33 27.10 0.62
CA ASP A 39 14.53 26.39 1.04
C ASP A 39 14.65 25.06 0.28
N ALA A 40 15.82 24.82 -0.32
CA ALA A 40 16.09 23.61 -1.07
C ALA A 40 16.05 22.34 -0.20
N SER A 41 16.47 22.44 1.08
CA SER A 41 16.42 21.32 2.03
C SER A 41 14.99 20.92 2.37
N VAL A 42 14.10 21.90 2.53
CA VAL A 42 12.67 21.67 2.79
C VAL A 42 12.00 21.02 1.59
N ARG A 43 12.27 21.51 0.37
CA ARG A 43 11.75 20.88 -0.86
C ARG A 43 12.21 19.43 -1.03
N ASN A 44 13.48 19.14 -0.71
CA ASN A 44 13.98 17.77 -0.72
C ASN A 44 13.29 16.90 0.33
N ALA A 45 13.09 17.40 1.55
CA ALA A 45 12.37 16.68 2.60
C ALA A 45 10.92 16.39 2.20
N VAL A 46 10.22 17.37 1.63
CA VAL A 46 8.86 17.20 1.08
C VAL A 46 8.83 16.08 0.04
N GLN A 47 9.78 16.04 -0.89
CA GLN A 47 9.83 15.00 -1.91
C GLN A 47 10.05 13.59 -1.32
N LEU A 48 10.88 13.48 -0.27
CA LEU A 48 11.07 12.22 0.46
C LEU A 48 9.79 11.77 1.17
N ILE A 49 9.07 12.70 1.81
CA ILE A 49 7.79 12.42 2.47
C ILE A 49 6.74 11.94 1.45
N ILE A 50 6.63 12.61 0.30
CA ILE A 50 5.72 12.19 -0.77
C ILE A 50 6.06 10.79 -1.28
N THR A 51 7.34 10.45 -1.37
CA THR A 51 7.79 9.11 -1.78
C THR A 51 7.43 8.06 -0.72
N ALA A 52 7.57 8.39 0.57
CA ALA A 52 7.18 7.51 1.66
C ALA A 52 5.66 7.26 1.68
N LEU A 53 4.85 8.29 1.43
CA LEU A 53 3.38 8.17 1.32
C LEU A 53 2.96 7.23 0.17
N GLN A 54 3.72 7.16 -0.91
CA GLN A 54 3.45 6.21 -2.00
C GLN A 54 3.75 4.77 -1.59
N GLY A 55 4.84 4.55 -0.86
CA GLY A 55 5.14 3.25 -0.27
C GLY A 55 4.03 2.82 0.69
N GLN A 56 3.50 3.78 1.45
CA GLN A 56 2.38 3.57 2.37
C GLN A 56 1.08 3.17 1.65
N ASP A 57 0.71 3.86 0.57
CA ASP A 57 -0.45 3.54 -0.28
C ASP A 57 -0.35 2.10 -0.83
N ARG A 58 0.85 1.68 -1.25
CA ARG A 58 1.09 0.29 -1.71
C ARG A 58 0.92 -0.74 -0.60
N ILE A 59 1.34 -0.43 0.63
CA ILE A 59 1.14 -1.33 1.78
C ILE A 59 -0.35 -1.48 2.07
N GLU A 60 -1.11 -0.39 2.02
CA GLU A 60 -2.56 -0.42 2.21
C GLU A 60 -3.26 -1.31 1.17
N GLN A 61 -2.92 -1.15 -0.11
CA GLN A 61 -3.47 -1.96 -1.21
C GLN A 61 -3.12 -3.44 -1.04
N ARG A 62 -1.85 -3.76 -0.70
CA ARG A 62 -1.42 -5.14 -0.43
C ARG A 62 -2.20 -5.77 0.73
N CYS A 63 -2.40 -5.03 1.82
CA CYS A 63 -3.19 -5.51 2.94
C CYS A 63 -4.64 -5.81 2.54
N HIS A 64 -5.28 -4.95 1.73
CA HIS A 64 -6.63 -5.20 1.21
C HIS A 64 -6.68 -6.46 0.32
N ASN A 65 -5.73 -6.60 -0.60
CA ASN A 65 -5.64 -7.75 -1.50
C ASN A 65 -5.44 -9.06 -0.73
N MET A 66 -4.51 -9.07 0.22
CA MET A 66 -4.28 -10.24 1.07
C MET A 66 -5.52 -10.56 1.92
N ALA A 67 -6.22 -9.56 2.45
CA ALA A 67 -7.44 -9.79 3.21
C ALA A 67 -8.54 -10.42 2.35
N LEU A 68 -8.67 -9.99 1.09
CA LEU A 68 -9.58 -10.60 0.11
C LEU A 68 -9.21 -12.05 -0.18
N ALA A 69 -7.95 -12.34 -0.50
CA ALA A 69 -7.48 -13.69 -0.79
C ALA A 69 -7.67 -14.62 0.41
N VAL A 70 -7.32 -14.17 1.62
CA VAL A 70 -7.49 -14.95 2.86
C VAL A 70 -8.97 -15.25 3.14
N ARG A 71 -9.88 -14.31 2.84
CA ARG A 71 -11.33 -14.56 2.91
C ARG A 71 -11.77 -15.62 1.91
N GLN A 72 -11.26 -15.60 0.69
CA GLN A 72 -11.58 -16.61 -0.33
C GLN A 72 -11.01 -17.99 0.06
N PHE A 73 -9.79 -18.06 0.56
CA PHE A 73 -9.19 -19.30 1.10
C PHE A 73 -10.03 -19.90 2.22
N ALA A 74 -10.62 -19.06 3.09
CA ALA A 74 -11.47 -19.53 4.18
C ALA A 74 -12.78 -20.18 3.71
N LEU A 75 -13.18 -19.97 2.45
CA LEU A 75 -14.39 -20.54 1.85
C LEU A 75 -14.10 -21.83 1.07
N LEU A 76 -12.82 -22.14 0.80
CA LEU A 76 -12.45 -23.31 0.03
C LEU A 76 -12.70 -24.61 0.85
N PRO A 77 -13.20 -25.67 0.20
CA PRO A 77 -13.28 -26.97 0.84
C PRO A 77 -11.87 -27.52 1.13
N PRO A 78 -11.70 -28.39 2.14
CA PRO A 78 -10.40 -29.01 2.43
C PRO A 78 -9.80 -29.84 1.27
N THR A 79 -10.61 -30.13 0.25
CA THR A 79 -10.22 -30.89 -0.95
C THR A 79 -9.95 -29.99 -2.16
N ALA A 80 -9.95 -28.67 -2.01
CA ALA A 80 -9.64 -27.76 -3.10
C ALA A 80 -8.22 -28.02 -3.63
N PRO A 81 -8.03 -28.12 -4.96
CA PRO A 81 -6.69 -28.28 -5.53
C PRO A 81 -5.90 -26.97 -5.44
N ASP A 82 -4.58 -27.08 -5.37
CA ASP A 82 -3.65 -25.93 -5.29
C ASP A 82 -3.87 -24.91 -6.42
N SER A 83 -4.31 -25.36 -7.60
CA SER A 83 -4.61 -24.48 -8.74
C SER A 83 -5.67 -23.41 -8.43
N VAL A 84 -6.60 -23.67 -7.51
CA VAL A 84 -7.61 -22.67 -7.10
C VAL A 84 -6.98 -21.59 -6.21
N TYR A 85 -5.98 -21.95 -5.40
CA TYR A 85 -5.21 -20.98 -4.62
C TYR A 85 -4.35 -20.10 -5.53
N ASP A 86 -3.73 -20.71 -6.53
CA ASP A 86 -2.95 -19.99 -7.55
C ASP A 86 -3.82 -19.01 -8.35
N GLU A 87 -5.04 -19.41 -8.71
CA GLU A 87 -6.00 -18.55 -9.40
C GLU A 87 -6.36 -17.32 -8.55
N ILE A 88 -6.68 -17.54 -7.27
CA ILE A 88 -6.96 -16.46 -6.31
C ILE A 88 -5.77 -15.50 -6.22
N TRP A 89 -4.55 -16.01 -6.06
CA TRP A 89 -3.35 -15.16 -6.04
C TRP A 89 -3.14 -14.37 -7.32
N SER A 90 -3.31 -15.01 -8.47
CA SER A 90 -3.14 -14.37 -9.77
C SER A 90 -4.19 -13.29 -10.07
N SER A 91 -5.32 -13.31 -9.36
CA SER A 91 -6.39 -12.32 -9.50
C SER A 91 -6.13 -11.02 -8.75
N LEU A 92 -5.16 -11.01 -7.82
CA LEU A 92 -4.83 -9.82 -7.06
C LEU A 92 -4.06 -8.82 -7.93
N THR A 93 -4.46 -7.55 -7.84
CA THR A 93 -3.87 -6.47 -8.64
C THR A 93 -3.48 -5.32 -7.72
N LEU A 94 -2.31 -4.75 -7.95
CA LEU A 94 -1.93 -3.48 -7.33
C LEU A 94 -2.33 -2.37 -8.31
N ASP A 95 -3.16 -1.44 -7.85
CA ASP A 95 -3.51 -0.28 -8.66
C ASP A 95 -2.28 0.61 -8.85
N GLU A 96 -2.24 1.33 -9.97
CA GLU A 96 -1.28 2.42 -10.10
C GLU A 96 -1.54 3.43 -8.99
N LEU A 97 -0.45 3.95 -8.39
CA LEU A 97 -0.50 4.89 -7.26
C LEU A 97 -1.60 5.96 -7.46
N ARG A 98 -2.29 6.33 -6.37
CA ARG A 98 -3.33 7.38 -6.36
C ARG A 98 -2.94 8.70 -7.04
N VAL A 99 -1.64 8.96 -7.25
CA VAL A 99 -1.10 10.10 -7.99
C VAL A 99 -0.42 9.61 -9.29
N PRO A 100 -1.09 9.71 -10.46
CA PRO A 100 -0.59 9.17 -11.73
C PRO A 100 0.77 9.71 -12.17
N SER A 101 1.09 10.97 -11.87
CA SER A 101 2.39 11.59 -12.20
C SER A 101 3.58 10.98 -11.45
N LEU A 102 3.31 10.15 -10.44
CA LEU A 102 4.32 9.52 -9.59
C LEU A 102 4.37 7.99 -9.74
N SER A 103 3.47 7.42 -10.57
CA SER A 103 3.39 5.99 -10.91
C SER A 103 4.75 5.41 -11.38
N GLY A 104 5.52 6.19 -12.15
CA GLY A 104 6.85 5.78 -12.65
C GLY A 104 8.04 6.00 -11.72
N ILE A 105 7.89 6.75 -10.62
CA ILE A 105 8.99 7.03 -9.67
C ILE A 105 9.08 5.92 -8.63
N ALA A 106 7.94 5.46 -8.11
CA ALA A 106 7.89 4.34 -7.18
C ALA A 106 8.08 2.97 -7.87
N ALA A 107 7.86 2.87 -9.19
CA ALA A 107 8.17 1.67 -10.00
C ALA A 107 9.69 1.38 -10.06
N ARG A 108 10.55 2.33 -9.65
CA ARG A 108 12.00 2.17 -9.62
C ARG A 108 12.53 1.85 -8.22
N HIS A 109 11.90 0.92 -7.50
CA HIS A 109 12.62 0.21 -6.44
C HIS A 109 13.66 -0.72 -7.09
N SER A 110 14.78 -0.13 -7.48
CA SER A 110 16.01 -0.85 -7.81
C SER A 110 16.57 -1.45 -6.52
N HIS A 111 16.16 -2.67 -6.19
CA HIS A 111 17.04 -3.79 -5.80
C HIS A 111 16.24 -4.93 -5.14
N GLY A 112 16.06 -6.02 -5.89
CA GLY A 112 16.05 -7.39 -5.34
C GLY A 112 14.86 -7.86 -4.50
N GLU A 113 13.88 -7.02 -4.19
CA GLU A 113 12.66 -7.49 -3.52
C GLU A 113 11.70 -8.09 -4.53
N ALA A 114 11.24 -9.31 -4.25
CA ALA A 114 10.18 -9.93 -5.02
C ALA A 114 8.97 -8.98 -5.06
N GLU A 115 8.50 -8.67 -6.27
CA GLU A 115 7.14 -8.15 -6.45
C GLU A 115 6.19 -9.27 -5.98
N LEU A 116 5.87 -9.26 -4.69
CA LEU A 116 4.85 -10.10 -4.12
C LEU A 116 3.48 -9.54 -4.53
N PHE A 117 2.68 -10.45 -5.09
CA PHE A 117 1.26 -10.32 -5.44
C PHE A 117 0.41 -10.70 -4.23
#